data_AF-A0A2V5RUF3-F1
#
_entry.id   AF-A0A2V5RUF3-F1
#
_cell.length_a   1.000
_cell.length_b   1.000
_cell.length_c   1.000
_cell.angle_alpha   90.00
_cell.angle_beta   90.00
_cell.angle_gamma   90.00
#
_symmetry.space_group_name_H-M   'P 1'
#
loop_
_entity.id
_entity.type
_entity.pdbx_description
1 polymer ?
#
loop_
_entity_poly.entity_id
_entity_poly.type
_entity_poly.pdbx_seq_one_letter_code
_entity_poly.pdbx_strand_id
1 'polypeptide(L)'
;MLADRKARALIARGKTIVAITCGIHSTEVGSYLSSMLIAYRLASSNEPEIQEILRNTIILLVPSTNPDGVDIVNNWYQKTLGTPYEGTDPPELYHKYTGHDDNRDWYAFTQVETQLVVDKILNVWHPQ
;
A
#
# COMPACT_ATOMS: atom_id res chain seq x y z
N MET A 1 32.17 18.13 -18.20
CA MET A 1 32.92 16.89 -17.87
C MET A 1 32.84 16.49 -16.39
N LEU A 2 33.00 17.37 -15.40
CA LEU A 2 32.88 17.00 -13.97
C LEU A 2 31.44 16.61 -13.56
N ALA A 3 30.44 17.34 -14.06
CA ALA A 3 29.01 17.03 -13.84
C ALA A 3 28.61 15.65 -14.38
N ASP A 4 29.15 15.26 -15.54
CA ASP A 4 28.86 13.98 -16.20
C ASP A 4 29.42 12.78 -15.41
N ARG A 5 30.62 12.94 -14.84
CA ARG A 5 31.23 11.92 -13.96
C ARG A 5 30.45 11.77 -12.65
N LYS A 6 29.99 12.89 -12.07
CA LYS A 6 29.17 12.88 -10.85
C LYS A 6 27.81 12.23 -11.10
N ALA A 7 27.16 12.53 -12.22
CA ALA A 7 25.90 11.91 -12.61
C ALA A 7 26.04 10.39 -12.78
N ARG A 8 27.05 9.92 -13.54
CA ARG A 8 27.31 8.48 -13.70
C ARG A 8 27.58 7.76 -12.37
N ALA A 9 28.32 8.40 -11.46
CA ALA A 9 28.59 7.84 -10.14
C ALA A 9 27.36 7.82 -9.21
N LEU A 10 26.39 8.72 -9.41
CA LEU A 10 25.11 8.69 -8.70
C LEU A 10 24.20 7.61 -9.28
N ILE A 11 24.10 7.51 -10.60
CA ILE A 11 23.34 6.45 -11.28
C ILE A 11 23.85 5.06 -10.87
N ALA A 12 25.17 4.85 -10.84
CA ALA A 12 25.77 3.57 -10.45
C ALA A 12 25.52 3.18 -8.99
N ARG A 13 25.11 4.12 -8.13
CA ARG A 13 24.78 3.89 -6.71
C ARG A 13 23.29 4.05 -6.41
N GLY A 14 22.51 4.44 -7.41
CA GLY A 14 21.06 4.60 -7.28
C GLY A 14 20.42 3.25 -7.01
N LYS A 15 19.36 3.27 -6.20
CA LYS A 15 18.49 2.13 -5.98
C LYS A 15 17.15 2.40 -6.65
N THR A 16 16.51 1.35 -7.15
CA THR A 16 15.11 1.42 -7.58
C THR A 16 14.24 1.62 -6.35
N ILE A 17 13.24 2.49 -6.45
CA ILE A 17 12.25 2.70 -5.40
C ILE A 17 10.95 2.07 -5.86
N VAL A 18 10.42 1.13 -5.09
CA VAL A 18 9.16 0.44 -5.39
C VAL A 18 8.18 0.75 -4.28
N ALA A 19 7.00 1.28 -4.65
CA ALA A 19 5.89 1.46 -3.72
C ALA A 19 4.86 0.35 -3.92
N ILE A 20 4.46 -0.31 -2.82
CA ILE A 20 3.41 -1.33 -2.79
C ILE A 20 2.35 -0.83 -1.82
N THR A 21 1.19 -0.44 -2.37
CA THR A 21 0.04 0.00 -1.58
C THR A 21 -1.04 -1.06 -1.58
N CYS A 22 -1.54 -1.39 -0.40
CA CYS A 22 -2.58 -2.40 -0.21
C CYS A 22 -3.88 -1.76 0.31
N GLY A 23 -4.96 -2.54 0.26
CA GLY A 23 -6.22 -2.22 0.95
C GLY A 23 -6.89 -0.92 0.53
N ILE A 24 -6.80 -0.51 -0.74
CA ILE A 24 -7.54 0.68 -1.21
C ILE A 24 -9.05 0.44 -1.18
N HIS A 25 -9.48 -0.79 -1.50
CA HIS A 25 -10.82 -1.27 -1.18
C HIS A 25 -10.73 -2.22 0.00
N SER A 26 -11.35 -1.85 1.11
CA SER A 26 -11.22 -2.60 2.37
C SER A 26 -11.91 -3.97 2.36
N THR A 27 -12.83 -4.23 1.43
CA THR A 27 -13.41 -5.57 1.21
C THR A 27 -12.49 -6.54 0.47
N GLU A 28 -11.41 -6.05 -0.16
CA GLU A 28 -10.41 -6.89 -0.83
C GLU A 28 -9.38 -7.43 0.18
N VAL A 29 -9.86 -8.28 1.10
CA VAL A 29 -9.13 -8.67 2.32
C VAL A 29 -7.75 -9.30 2.07
N GLY A 30 -7.57 -9.98 0.93
CA GLY A 30 -6.30 -10.60 0.57
C GLY A 30 -5.16 -9.58 0.43
N SER A 31 -5.46 -8.35 0.00
CA SER A 31 -4.46 -7.31 -0.25
C SER A 31 -3.75 -6.90 1.03
N TYR A 32 -4.48 -6.38 2.03
CA TYR A 32 -3.86 -5.89 3.26
C TYR A 32 -3.39 -7.03 4.19
N LEU A 33 -4.03 -8.20 4.18
CA LEU A 33 -3.57 -9.36 4.97
C LEU A 33 -2.24 -9.92 4.43
N SER A 34 -2.05 -9.96 3.11
CA SER A 34 -0.80 -10.43 2.51
C SER A 34 0.37 -9.46 2.74
N SER A 35 0.10 -8.18 2.98
CA SER A 35 1.15 -7.17 3.23
C SER A 35 2.07 -7.55 4.40
N MET A 36 1.52 -8.14 5.47
CA MET A 36 2.32 -8.58 6.62
C MET A 36 3.19 -9.80 6.29
N LEU A 37 2.72 -10.70 5.42
CA LEU A 37 3.53 -11.83 4.95
C LEU A 37 4.68 -11.35 4.06
N ILE A 38 4.43 -10.35 3.21
CA ILE A 38 5.47 -9.69 2.40
C ILE A 38 6.50 -9.04 3.33
N ALA A 39 6.06 -8.23 4.29
CA ALA A 39 6.94 -7.57 5.26
C ALA A 39 7.80 -8.58 6.03
N TYR A 40 7.19 -9.66 6.52
CA TYR A 40 7.89 -10.72 7.24
C TYR A 40 8.95 -11.38 6.34
N ARG A 41 8.58 -11.82 5.13
CA ARG A 41 9.52 -12.49 4.22
C ARG A 41 10.69 -11.59 3.84
N LEU A 42 10.44 -10.30 3.57
CA LEU A 42 11.49 -9.32 3.29
C LEU A 42 12.40 -9.09 4.50
N ALA A 43 11.85 -9.06 5.71
CA ALA A 43 12.63 -8.80 6.93
C ALA A 43 13.43 -10.03 7.42
N SER A 44 12.96 -11.25 7.16
CA SER A 44 13.51 -12.47 7.78
C SER A 44 14.21 -13.42 6.82
N SER A 45 14.01 -13.31 5.50
CA SER A 45 14.55 -14.29 4.56
C SER A 45 16.03 -14.06 4.26
N ASN A 46 16.79 -15.17 4.23
CA ASN A 46 18.17 -15.22 3.76
C ASN A 46 18.29 -15.81 2.34
N GLU A 47 17.16 -16.01 1.65
CA GLU A 47 17.17 -16.48 0.27
C GLU A 47 17.98 -15.51 -0.62
N PRO A 48 18.86 -16.01 -1.50
CA PRO A 48 19.69 -15.16 -2.35
C PRO A 48 18.90 -14.13 -3.16
N GLU A 49 17.72 -14.52 -3.66
CA GLU A 49 16.81 -13.66 -4.43
C GLU A 49 16.29 -12.48 -3.59
N ILE A 50 15.80 -12.75 -2.37
CA ILE A 50 15.31 -11.69 -1.47
C ILE A 50 16.45 -10.75 -1.08
N GLN A 51 17.63 -11.30 -0.80
CA GLN A 51 18.82 -10.51 -0.47
C GLN A 51 19.29 -9.64 -1.65
N GLU A 52 19.13 -10.10 -2.89
CA GLU A 52 19.39 -9.31 -4.08
C GLU A 52 18.39 -8.17 -4.24
N ILE A 53 17.09 -8.44 -4.04
CA ILE A 53 16.03 -7.41 -4.05
C ILE A 53 16.34 -6.30 -3.04
N LEU A 54 16.62 -6.66 -1.78
CA LEU A 54 16.90 -5.69 -0.70
C LEU A 54 18.20 -4.90 -0.92
N ARG A 55 19.17 -5.49 -1.62
CA ARG A 55 20.42 -4.80 -1.96
C ARG A 55 20.18 -3.68 -2.97
N ASN A 56 19.33 -3.92 -3.97
CA ASN A 56 19.14 -3.05 -5.12
C ASN A 56 17.89 -2.15 -5.04
N THR A 57 16.98 -2.43 -4.11
CA THR A 57 15.66 -1.76 -4.04
C THR A 57 15.43 -1.10 -2.68
N ILE A 58 14.74 0.04 -2.70
CA ILE A 58 14.06 0.62 -1.53
C ILE A 58 12.58 0.30 -1.68
N ILE A 59 12.01 -0.46 -0.75
CA ILE A 59 10.61 -0.87 -0.80
C ILE A 59 9.80 -0.02 0.18
N LEU A 60 8.79 0.66 -0.31
CA LEU A 60 7.79 1.39 0.47
C LEU A 60 6.52 0.55 0.52
N LEU A 61 6.35 -0.22 1.59
CA LEU A 61 5.19 -1.07 1.78
C LEU A 61 4.15 -0.36 2.66
N VAL A 62 2.97 -0.09 2.10
CA VAL A 62 1.83 0.49 2.81
C VAL A 62 0.78 -0.60 3.03
N PRO A 63 0.62 -1.11 4.27
CA PRO A 63 -0.26 -2.23 4.56
C PRO A 63 -1.74 -1.97 4.24
N SER A 64 -2.19 -0.74 4.41
CA SER A 64 -3.51 -0.30 3.99
C SER A 64 -3.49 1.19 3.68
N THR A 65 -4.13 1.56 2.57
CA THR A 65 -4.40 2.96 2.21
C THR A 65 -5.80 3.41 2.64
N ASN A 66 -6.65 2.47 3.08
CA ASN A 66 -7.95 2.74 3.68
C ASN A 66 -8.10 1.91 4.99
N PRO A 67 -7.40 2.29 6.08
CA PRO A 67 -7.46 1.56 7.35
C PRO A 67 -8.83 1.65 8.02
N ASP A 68 -9.55 2.77 7.91
CA ASP A 68 -10.87 2.96 8.50
C ASP A 68 -11.89 1.98 7.92
N GLY A 69 -11.88 1.80 6.59
CA GLY A 69 -12.71 0.78 5.94
C GLY A 69 -12.33 -0.65 6.35
N VAL A 70 -11.04 -0.92 6.64
CA VAL A 70 -10.61 -2.24 7.14
C VAL A 70 -11.22 -2.52 8.52
N ASP A 71 -11.26 -1.52 9.39
CA ASP A 71 -11.92 -1.64 10.69
C ASP A 71 -13.43 -1.86 10.54
N ILE A 72 -14.10 -1.16 9.62
CA ILE A 72 -15.53 -1.38 9.32
C ILE A 72 -15.77 -2.84 8.87
N VAL A 73 -14.98 -3.34 7.92
CA VAL A 73 -15.08 -4.72 7.42
C VAL A 73 -14.83 -5.74 8.53
N ASN A 74 -13.80 -5.53 9.35
CA ASN A 74 -13.50 -6.41 10.48
C ASN A 74 -14.64 -6.40 11.51
N ASN A 75 -15.15 -5.22 11.88
CA ASN A 75 -16.25 -5.10 12.85
C ASN A 75 -17.53 -5.78 12.36
N TRP A 76 -17.85 -5.66 11.07
CA TRP A 76 -18.97 -6.35 10.47
C TRP A 76 -18.79 -7.88 10.50
N TYR A 77 -17.61 -8.38 10.14
CA TYR A 77 -17.30 -9.80 10.21
C TYR A 77 -17.46 -10.35 11.64
N GLN A 78 -16.88 -9.67 12.64
CA GLN A 78 -17.01 -10.07 14.05
C GLN A 78 -18.47 -10.09 14.53
N LYS A 79 -19.27 -9.10 14.11
CA LYS A 79 -20.68 -9.00 14.48
C LYS A 79 -21.56 -10.07 13.84
N THR A 80 -21.21 -10.51 12.64
CA THR A 80 -22.01 -11.44 11.82
C THR A 80 -21.54 -12.88 11.86
N LEU A 81 -20.45 -13.16 12.59
CA LEU A 81 -19.89 -14.49 12.76
C LEU A 81 -20.96 -15.50 13.21
N GLY A 82 -21.09 -16.61 12.48
CA GLY A 82 -22.08 -17.65 12.73
C GLY A 82 -23.51 -17.32 12.28
N THR A 83 -23.73 -16.19 11.60
CA THR A 83 -25.03 -15.80 11.03
C THR A 83 -25.05 -15.97 9.51
N PRO A 84 -26.22 -15.92 8.84
CA PRO A 84 -26.28 -15.91 7.37
C PRO A 84 -25.57 -14.74 6.68
N TYR A 85 -25.15 -13.72 7.45
CA TYR A 85 -24.44 -12.54 6.94
C TYR A 85 -22.93 -12.62 7.14
N GLU A 86 -22.40 -13.73 7.68
CA GLU A 86 -20.96 -13.91 7.81
C GLU A 86 -20.27 -13.80 6.44
N GLY A 87 -19.28 -12.91 6.36
CA GLY A 87 -18.49 -12.70 5.15
C GLY A 87 -19.19 -11.89 4.05
N THR A 88 -20.37 -11.31 4.30
CA THR A 88 -20.95 -10.32 3.39
C THR A 88 -20.31 -8.95 3.58
N ASP A 89 -20.55 -8.05 2.63
CA ASP A 89 -20.13 -6.66 2.77
C ASP A 89 -20.91 -5.94 3.90
N PRO A 90 -20.26 -5.01 4.62
CA PRO A 90 -20.94 -4.17 5.61
C PRO A 90 -21.97 -3.27 4.93
N PRO A 91 -23.15 -3.02 5.55
CA PRO A 91 -24.14 -2.07 5.03
C PRO A 91 -23.75 -0.61 5.36
N GLU A 92 -22.47 -0.29 5.32
CA GLU A 92 -21.89 1.01 5.70
C GLU A 92 -20.85 1.42 4.65
N LEU A 93 -20.95 2.64 4.14
CA LEU A 93 -19.96 3.20 3.23
C LEU A 93 -18.67 3.53 3.98
N TYR A 94 -17.52 3.29 3.37
CA TYR A 94 -16.23 3.62 3.98
C TYR A 94 -16.01 5.14 3.99
N HIS A 95 -16.45 5.81 2.93
CA HIS A 95 -16.12 7.22 2.69
C HIS A 95 -17.31 8.04 2.23
N LYS A 96 -17.33 9.31 2.65
CA LYS A 96 -18.45 10.22 2.40
C LYS A 96 -18.65 10.58 0.93
N TYR A 97 -17.58 10.75 0.15
CA TYR A 97 -17.66 11.21 -1.24
C TYR A 97 -17.35 10.13 -2.28
N THR A 98 -16.66 9.07 -1.89
CA THR A 98 -16.26 7.95 -2.77
C THR A 98 -17.00 6.65 -2.46
N GLY A 99 -17.74 6.58 -1.36
CA GLY A 99 -18.47 5.38 -0.96
C GLY A 99 -17.52 4.24 -0.64
N HIS A 100 -17.40 3.30 -1.58
CA HIS A 100 -16.51 2.14 -1.48
C HIS A 100 -15.36 2.13 -2.50
N ASP A 101 -15.29 3.11 -3.41
CA ASP A 101 -14.32 3.14 -4.51
C ASP A 101 -13.42 4.37 -4.41
N ASP A 102 -12.47 4.31 -3.49
CA ASP A 102 -11.45 5.36 -3.29
C ASP A 102 -10.48 5.40 -4.47
N ASN A 103 -10.41 4.31 -5.24
CA ASN A 103 -9.65 4.22 -6.47
C ASN A 103 -10.26 5.04 -7.63
N ARG A 104 -11.34 5.80 -7.39
CA ARG A 104 -11.81 6.87 -8.30
C ARG A 104 -11.46 8.27 -7.84
N ASP A 105 -10.82 8.46 -6.69
CA ASP A 105 -10.54 9.80 -6.16
C ASP A 105 -9.26 10.44 -6.76
N TRP A 106 -8.46 9.69 -7.51
CA TRP A 106 -7.13 10.12 -8.01
C TRP A 106 -7.12 11.36 -8.92
N TYR A 107 -8.27 11.82 -9.40
CA TYR A 107 -8.39 13.06 -10.17
C TYR A 107 -8.94 14.24 -9.36
N ALA A 108 -9.61 13.97 -8.24
CA ALA A 108 -10.38 14.95 -7.47
C ALA A 108 -9.77 15.25 -6.10
N PHE A 109 -9.01 14.30 -5.53
CA PHE A 109 -8.29 14.44 -4.26
C PHE A 109 -9.22 14.85 -3.10
N THR A 110 -10.43 14.31 -3.08
CA THR A 110 -11.45 14.64 -2.08
C THR A 110 -11.23 13.92 -0.76
N GLN A 111 -10.50 12.79 -0.76
CA GLN A 111 -10.18 11.99 0.42
C GLN A 111 -8.80 12.35 0.98
N VAL A 112 -8.65 12.28 2.31
CA VAL A 112 -7.37 12.54 2.98
C VAL A 112 -6.37 11.42 2.67
N GLU A 113 -6.85 10.20 2.46
CA GLU A 113 -6.13 9.00 2.07
C GLU A 113 -5.38 9.24 0.75
N THR A 114 -6.10 9.67 -0.28
CA THR A 114 -5.53 10.01 -1.60
C THR A 114 -4.47 11.09 -1.48
N GLN A 115 -4.77 12.17 -0.73
CA GLN A 115 -3.83 13.26 -0.50
C GLN A 115 -2.56 12.76 0.21
N LEU A 116 -2.69 11.93 1.24
CA LEU A 116 -1.55 11.40 1.99
C LEU A 116 -0.69 10.45 1.15
N VAL A 117 -1.28 9.58 0.32
CA VAL A 117 -0.50 8.73 -0.57
C VAL A 117 0.31 9.57 -1.54
N VAL A 118 -0.27 10.61 -2.13
CA VAL A 118 0.45 11.50 -3.04
C VAL A 118 1.51 12.32 -2.31
N ASP A 119 1.14 13.02 -1.24
CA ASP A 119 2.00 14.01 -0.58
C ASP A 119 3.08 13.40 0.30
N LYS A 120 2.88 12.19 0.82
CA LYS A 120 3.82 11.55 1.76
C LYS A 120 4.60 10.41 1.14
N ILE A 121 4.12 9.84 0.03
CA ILE A 121 4.74 8.68 -0.61
C ILE A 121 5.17 9.04 -2.03
N LEU A 122 4.23 9.26 -2.95
CA LEU A 122 4.55 9.36 -4.37
C LEU A 122 5.41 10.58 -4.71
N ASN A 123 5.07 11.76 -4.19
CA ASN A 123 5.82 13.00 -4.43
C ASN A 123 7.10 13.13 -3.59
N VAL A 124 7.24 12.35 -2.52
CA VAL A 124 8.43 12.38 -1.67
C VAL A 124 9.49 11.45 -2.21
N TRP A 125 9.07 10.26 -2.67
CA TRP A 125 9.98 9.18 -3.02
C TRP A 125 10.12 8.95 -4.51
N HIS A 126 9.15 9.40 -5.33
CA HIS A 126 9.14 9.20 -6.78
C HIS A 126 9.45 7.75 -7.19
N PRO A 127 8.63 6.76 -6.75
CA PRO A 127 8.80 5.37 -7.12
C PRO A 127 8.79 5.18 -8.64
N GLN A 128 9.50 4.15 -9.11
CA GLN A 128 9.74 3.84 -10.52
C GLN A 128 8.77 2.80 -11.07
#